data_AF-A0A9P0TGV7-F1
#
_entry.id   AF-A0A9P0TGV7-F1
#
_cell.length_a   1.000
_cell.length_b   1.000
_cell.length_c   1.000
_cell.angle_alpha   90.00
_cell.angle_beta   90.00
_cell.angle_gamma   90.00
#
_symmetry.space_group_name_H-M   'P 1'
#
loop_
_entity.id
_entity.type
_entity.pdbx_description
1 polymer ?
#
loop_
_entity_poly.entity_id
_entity_poly.type
_entity_poly.pdbx_seq_one_letter_code
_entity_poly.pdbx_strand_id
1 'polypeptide(L)'
;MPSLSSELGITGTRERRKLNPKNYCFNRKSKKLYNERGQLCATGQDLCDCLDEKCPGCHFPCPKCSSNRCGFDCRVNRKWMYEKIEIEGNDFVIKNTYKK
;
A
#
# COMPACT_ATOMS: atom_id res chain seq x y z
N MET A 1 -40.74 -43.52 -10.81
CA MET A 1 -41.35 -42.18 -10.62
C MET A 1 -40.86 -41.64 -9.28
N PRO A 2 -40.13 -40.51 -9.19
CA PRO A 2 -39.20 -39.81 -10.11
C PRO A 2 -37.72 -40.22 -9.79
N SER A 3 -36.69 -40.28 -10.66
CA SER A 3 -36.07 -39.39 -11.66
C SER A 3 -35.34 -38.16 -11.08
N LEU A 4 -33.99 -38.13 -11.21
CA LEU A 4 -33.09 -37.04 -11.67
C LEU A 4 -31.65 -37.36 -11.19
N SER A 5 -30.71 -37.77 -12.05
CA SER A 5 -29.84 -36.93 -12.90
C SER A 5 -28.87 -36.04 -12.11
N SER A 6 -27.55 -36.29 -12.31
CA SER A 6 -26.47 -35.31 -12.52
C SER A 6 -26.31 -34.16 -11.49
N GLU A 7 -25.14 -33.85 -10.96
CA GLU A 7 -24.00 -33.31 -11.69
C GLU A 7 -22.75 -33.34 -10.78
N LEU A 8 -21.60 -33.66 -11.39
CA LEU A 8 -20.28 -33.35 -10.86
C LEU A 8 -20.17 -31.83 -10.72
N GLY A 9 -20.41 -31.33 -9.50
CA GLY A 9 -20.24 -29.94 -9.15
C GLY A 9 -18.76 -29.56 -9.13
N ILE A 10 -18.27 -29.10 -10.28
CA ILE A 10 -17.00 -28.39 -10.44
C ILE A 10 -17.11 -27.11 -9.59
N THR A 11 -16.70 -27.17 -8.33
CA THR A 11 -16.59 -25.94 -7.51
C THR A 11 -15.46 -25.12 -8.11
N GLY A 12 -15.87 -24.06 -8.79
CA GLY A 12 -15.07 -23.31 -9.74
C GLY A 12 -13.77 -22.76 -9.15
N THR A 13 -12.80 -22.66 -10.05
CA THR A 13 -11.50 -21.99 -9.95
C THR A 13 -11.56 -20.50 -9.59
N ARG A 14 -12.67 -19.99 -9.05
CA ARG A 14 -12.85 -18.61 -8.59
C ARG A 14 -12.48 -18.38 -7.12
N GLU A 15 -12.40 -19.43 -6.31
CA GLU A 15 -12.18 -19.27 -4.86
C GLU A 15 -10.72 -19.41 -4.40
N ARG A 16 -9.79 -19.75 -5.30
CA ARG A 16 -8.34 -19.82 -4.99
C ARG A 16 -7.59 -18.51 -5.15
N ARG A 17 -8.27 -17.37 -5.36
CA ARG A 17 -7.62 -16.05 -5.49
C ARG A 17 -7.53 -15.24 -4.19
N LYS A 18 -7.78 -15.86 -3.02
CA LYS A 18 -7.69 -15.20 -1.70
C LYS A 18 -6.42 -15.53 -0.89
N LEU A 19 -5.37 -16.09 -1.51
CA LEU A 19 -4.17 -16.49 -0.79
C LEU A 19 -2.88 -16.09 -1.53
N ASN A 20 -2.64 -14.79 -1.70
CA ASN A 20 -1.27 -14.27 -1.62
C ASN A 20 -1.25 -12.73 -1.47
N PRO A 21 -1.19 -12.19 -0.24
CA PRO A 21 -1.06 -10.75 -0.01
C PRO A 21 0.26 -10.16 -0.53
N LYS A 22 1.25 -11.01 -0.90
CA LYS A 22 2.62 -10.55 -1.20
C LYS A 22 2.81 -9.93 -2.59
N ASN A 23 1.83 -10.01 -3.50
CA ASN A 23 2.09 -9.73 -4.94
C ASN A 23 1.22 -8.65 -5.59
N TYR A 24 0.35 -7.93 -4.85
CA TYR A 24 -0.56 -6.94 -5.46
C TYR A 24 0.11 -5.65 -5.98
N CYS A 25 1.40 -5.47 -5.70
CA CYS A 25 2.17 -4.35 -6.21
C CYS A 25 2.86 -4.59 -7.55
N PHE A 26 3.01 -5.86 -7.96
CA PHE A 26 3.73 -6.25 -9.17
C PHE A 26 2.82 -6.54 -10.37
N ASN A 27 1.51 -6.35 -10.23
CA ASN A 27 0.64 -6.42 -11.39
C ASN A 27 1.02 -5.25 -12.32
N ARG A 28 1.57 -5.54 -13.50
CA ARG A 28 2.07 -4.53 -14.47
C ARG A 28 1.02 -3.46 -14.83
N LYS A 29 -0.25 -3.68 -14.48
CA LYS A 29 -1.36 -2.73 -14.64
C LYS A 29 -1.58 -1.79 -13.45
N SER A 30 -1.15 -2.13 -12.23
CA SER A 30 -1.35 -1.32 -11.03
C SER A 30 -0.06 -0.63 -10.58
N LYS A 31 0.11 0.63 -10.98
CA LYS A 31 1.21 1.55 -10.57
C LYS A 31 1.12 1.98 -9.09
N LYS A 32 0.74 1.11 -8.16
CA LYS A 32 0.62 1.45 -6.73
C LYS A 32 2.00 1.38 -6.08
N LEU A 33 2.41 2.46 -5.43
CA LEU A 33 3.68 2.55 -4.69
C LEU A 33 3.56 2.03 -3.27
N TYR A 34 2.35 2.07 -2.71
CA TYR A 34 2.05 1.57 -1.38
C TYR A 34 0.96 0.49 -1.42
N ASN A 35 1.08 -0.48 -0.51
CA ASN A 35 0.13 -1.60 -0.38
C ASN A 35 -1.08 -1.22 0.48
N GLU A 36 -1.96 -2.19 0.73
CA GLU A 36 -3.17 -2.03 1.54
C GLU A 36 -2.90 -1.71 3.02
N ARG A 37 -1.68 -1.98 3.49
CA ARG A 37 -1.22 -1.66 4.85
C ARG A 37 -0.49 -0.31 4.92
N GLY A 38 -0.36 0.41 3.81
CA GLY A 38 0.40 1.66 3.74
C GLY A 38 1.92 1.47 3.72
N GLN A 39 2.41 0.26 3.43
CA GLN A 39 3.84 -0.03 3.30
C GLN A 39 4.30 0.08 1.85
N LEU A 40 5.55 0.47 1.63
CA LEU A 40 6.15 0.56 0.31
C LEU A 40 6.12 -0.81 -0.38
N CYS A 41 5.63 -0.82 -1.60
CA CYS A 41 5.51 -2.01 -2.42
C CYS A 41 6.86 -2.64 -2.79
N ALA A 42 7.89 -1.81 -3.00
CA ALA A 42 9.19 -2.26 -3.47
C ALA A 42 10.06 -2.89 -2.37
N THR A 43 9.97 -2.35 -1.14
CA THR A 43 10.82 -2.77 0.00
C THR A 43 10.04 -3.41 1.14
N GLY A 44 8.71 -3.25 1.18
CA GLY A 44 7.86 -3.69 2.29
C GLY A 44 7.94 -2.79 3.53
N GLN A 45 8.70 -1.69 3.49
CA GLN A 45 8.91 -0.82 4.65
C GLN A 45 7.73 0.09 4.92
N ASP A 46 7.46 0.33 6.22
CA ASP A 46 6.42 1.26 6.68
C ASP A 46 6.97 2.68 6.89
N LEU A 47 7.28 3.36 5.79
CA LEU A 47 7.93 4.69 5.80
C LEU A 47 6.92 5.82 6.05
N CYS A 48 7.15 6.64 7.08
CA CYS A 48 6.36 7.85 7.31
C CYS A 48 6.51 8.84 6.15
N ASP A 49 5.46 9.63 5.86
CA ASP A 49 5.50 10.65 4.81
C ASP A 49 6.54 11.77 5.07
N CYS A 50 7.09 11.86 6.28
CA CYS A 50 8.27 12.68 6.59
C CYS A 50 9.61 12.10 6.11
N LEU A 51 9.59 10.92 5.45
CA LEU A 51 10.75 10.21 4.90
C LEU A 51 11.78 9.71 5.93
N ASP A 52 11.42 9.65 7.21
CA ASP A 52 12.25 9.06 8.27
C ASP A 52 11.74 7.64 8.61
N GLU A 53 12.61 6.65 8.49
CA GLU A 53 12.34 5.23 8.80
C GLU A 53 12.08 4.99 10.29
N LYS A 54 12.67 5.80 11.16
CA LYS A 54 12.56 5.65 12.63
C LYS A 54 11.42 6.49 13.21
N CYS A 55 10.70 7.22 12.38
CA CYS A 55 9.61 8.07 12.82
C CYS A 55 8.46 7.23 13.41
N PRO A 56 8.09 7.43 14.69
CA PRO A 56 6.93 6.73 15.27
C PRO A 56 5.63 7.19 14.59
N GLY A 57 5.60 8.43 14.10
CA GLY A 57 4.49 9.09 13.44
C GLY A 57 4.47 10.57 13.84
N CYS A 58 4.67 11.47 12.88
CA CYS A 58 4.79 12.92 13.12
C CYS A 58 3.57 13.72 12.61
N HIS A 59 2.58 13.05 12.04
CA HIS A 59 1.39 13.68 11.48
C HIS A 59 0.16 13.40 12.35
N PHE A 60 -0.93 14.13 12.09
CA PHE A 60 -2.21 13.87 12.71
C PHE A 60 -2.76 12.48 12.32
N PRO A 61 -3.59 11.86 13.17
CA PRO A 61 -4.21 10.58 12.86
C PRO A 61 -4.96 10.60 11.53
N CYS A 62 -4.56 9.72 10.62
CA CYS A 62 -5.18 9.66 9.30
C CYS A 62 -6.64 9.20 9.41
N PRO A 63 -7.62 9.91 8.83
CA PRO A 63 -9.03 9.51 8.90
C PRO A 63 -9.35 8.20 8.16
N LYS A 64 -8.46 7.74 7.25
CA LYS A 64 -8.67 6.52 6.45
C LYS A 64 -8.05 5.26 7.09
N CYS A 65 -6.89 5.38 7.74
CA CYS A 65 -6.16 4.22 8.28
C CYS A 65 -5.77 4.36 9.76
N SER A 66 -6.13 5.47 10.41
CA SER A 66 -5.81 5.81 11.80
C SER A 66 -4.31 5.89 12.15
N SER A 67 -3.42 5.78 11.17
CA SER A 67 -1.97 5.93 11.36
C SER A 67 -1.56 7.40 11.41
N ASN A 68 -0.58 7.72 12.25
CA ASN A 68 0.04 9.05 12.37
C ASN A 68 1.23 9.24 11.42
N ARG A 69 1.35 8.37 10.41
CA ARG A 69 2.47 8.36 9.44
C ARG A 69 2.08 8.86 8.05
N CYS A 70 0.80 9.17 7.85
CA CYS A 70 0.33 9.74 6.59
C CYS A 70 0.41 11.26 6.67
N GLY A 71 0.87 11.91 5.62
CA GLY A 71 0.86 13.35 5.47
C GLY A 71 -0.53 13.83 5.05
N PHE A 72 -0.58 14.60 3.97
CA PHE A 72 -1.84 15.18 3.48
C PHE A 72 -2.89 14.15 3.03
N ASP A 73 -2.45 12.95 2.63
CA ASP A 73 -3.35 11.90 2.18
C ASP A 73 -2.83 10.55 2.68
N CYS A 74 -3.71 9.56 2.69
CA CYS A 74 -3.40 8.25 3.19
C CYS A 74 -2.38 7.53 2.28
N ARG A 75 -1.40 6.89 2.91
CA ARG A 75 -0.42 6.03 2.23
C ARG A 75 -1.06 4.76 1.67
N VAL A 76 -2.16 4.28 2.25
CA VAL A 76 -2.83 3.03 1.82
C VAL A 76 -3.21 3.07 0.34
N ASN A 77 -2.70 2.10 -0.43
CA ASN A 77 -2.98 1.93 -1.87
C ASN A 77 -2.60 3.12 -2.77
N ARG A 78 -1.78 4.05 -2.28
CA ARG A 78 -1.39 5.25 -3.01
C ARG A 78 -0.41 4.96 -4.15
N LYS A 79 -0.43 5.80 -5.18
CA LYS A 79 0.42 5.71 -6.38
C LYS A 79 1.53 6.75 -6.46
N TRP A 80 1.70 7.58 -5.44
CA TRP A 80 2.72 8.63 -5.41
C TRP A 80 3.46 8.66 -4.08
N MET A 81 4.66 9.24 -4.10
CA MET A 81 5.50 9.53 -2.94
C MET A 81 6.10 10.94 -3.08
N TYR A 82 6.43 11.59 -1.95
CA TYR A 82 7.16 12.85 -1.97
C TYR A 82 8.52 12.67 -2.65
N GLU A 83 8.96 13.64 -3.45
CA GLU A 83 10.28 13.59 -4.08
C GLU A 83 11.37 14.09 -3.14
N LYS A 84 11.09 15.22 -2.50
CA LYS A 84 11.93 15.85 -1.51
C LYS A 84 11.04 16.65 -0.56
N ILE A 85 11.56 16.91 0.63
CA ILE A 85 10.97 17.81 1.62
C ILE A 85 11.96 18.94 1.83
N GLU A 86 11.49 20.17 1.63
CA GLU A 86 12.25 21.40 1.84
C GLU A 86 11.59 22.16 2.99
N ILE A 87 12.38 22.61 3.95
CA ILE A 87 11.87 23.31 5.13
C ILE A 87 12.14 24.81 4.94
N GLU A 88 11.09 25.63 4.88
CA GLU A 88 11.27 27.08 4.76
C GLU A 88 12.01 27.64 5.98
N GLY A 89 12.98 28.52 5.74
CA GLY A 89 13.81 29.12 6.79
C GLY A 89 14.98 28.25 7.26
N ASN A 90 15.21 27.09 6.64
CA ASN A 90 16.34 26.24 6.93
C ASN A 90 16.85 25.57 5.64
N ASP A 91 18.16 25.58 5.34
CA ASP A 91 18.70 25.01 4.08
C ASP A 91 18.68 23.46 4.03
N PHE A 92 17.81 22.82 4.82
CA PHE A 92 17.72 21.38 4.94
C PHE A 92 16.75 20.81 3.89
N VAL A 93 17.28 19.89 3.09
CA VAL A 93 16.52 19.18 2.04
C VAL A 93 16.61 17.68 2.30
N ILE A 94 15.47 17.05 2.58
CA ILE A 94 15.37 15.60 2.72
C ILE A 94 14.98 15.03 1.35
N LYS A 95 15.88 14.28 0.72
CA LYS A 95 15.62 13.62 -0.58
C LYS A 95 15.05 12.22 -0.37
N ASN A 96 14.06 11.85 -1.16
CA ASN A 96 13.47 10.51 -1.08
C ASN A 96 14.35 9.49 -1.82
N THR A 97 15.00 8.59 -1.07
CA THR A 97 15.86 7.53 -1.61
C THR A 97 15.08 6.35 -2.20
N TYR A 98 13.77 6.25 -1.96
CA TYR A 98 12.91 5.17 -2.44
C TYR A 98 12.21 5.50 -3.77
N LYS A 99 12.28 6.77 -4.20
CA LYS A 99 11.78 7.19 -5.52
C LYS A 99 12.87 6.89 -6.55
N LYS A 100 12.66 5.86 -7.37
CA LYS A 100 13.53 5.49 -8.50
C LYS A 100 13.07 6.15 -9.79
#